data_AF-A0A0Q5EWJ8-F1
#
_entry.id   AF-A0A0Q5EWJ8-F1
#
_cell.length_a   1.000
_cell.length_b   1.000
_cell.length_c   1.000
_cell.angle_alpha   90.00
_cell.angle_beta   90.00
_cell.angle_gamma   90.00
#
_symmetry.space_group_name_H-M   'P 1'
#
loop_
_entity.id
_entity.type
_entity.pdbx_description
1 polymer ?
#
loop_
_entity_poly.entity_id
_entity_poly.type
_entity_poly.pdbx_seq_one_letter_code
_entity_poly.pdbx_strand_id
1 'polypeptide(L)'
;MLQIGEVLFIAANGEEHLSIQKLFSAFGVVNHASFLLLLKYCYTLLNTESGRKDTFGIGFDYTFSDQEKLTLSFARTSGMIFPQLSHAQIIEAKTLVQQDSVSPNMEKRRLAWFLKKFAGVKKTPGPNLHTRLPLQGWGESKSYPSKANEIFIITDVSKVHAELKLLKVLTVGYMTGALSRTTQRYTLGGLKRTCLFCEAWIDFYKRWMLMKYDVRLQLPVNDTRVKGQGAGHRPVLPAERLVGESRYANTLFNGELNNPCLDLSGMDFSN
;
A
#
# COMPACT_ATOMS: atom_id res chain seq x y z
N MET A 1 -7.74 20.53 -3.53
CA MET A 1 -7.12 19.71 -2.47
C MET A 1 -7.26 18.26 -2.92
N LEU A 2 -6.17 17.48 -2.98
CA LEU A 2 -6.27 16.06 -3.37
C LEU A 2 -7.03 15.28 -2.29
N GLN A 3 -8.04 14.52 -2.68
CA GLN A 3 -8.79 13.62 -1.79
C GLN A 3 -8.69 12.19 -2.33
N ILE A 4 -8.31 11.22 -1.49
CA ILE A 4 -8.58 9.82 -1.78
C ILE A 4 -10.08 9.65 -1.50
N GLY A 5 -10.90 9.65 -2.56
CA GLY A 5 -12.37 9.63 -2.44
C GLY A 5 -12.95 8.33 -1.83
N GLU A 6 -12.11 7.35 -1.50
CA GLU A 6 -12.49 5.98 -1.13
C GLU A 6 -11.65 5.46 0.04
N VAL A 7 -11.94 4.24 0.51
CA VAL A 7 -11.15 3.54 1.54
C VAL A 7 -9.82 3.06 0.94
N LEU A 8 -8.72 3.28 1.65
CA LEU A 8 -7.39 2.79 1.26
C LEU A 8 -7.00 1.54 2.07
N PHE A 9 -6.69 0.46 1.38
CA PHE A 9 -6.09 -0.74 1.97
C PHE A 9 -4.62 -0.85 1.55
N ILE A 10 -3.77 -1.17 2.52
CA ILE A 10 -2.33 -1.38 2.33
C ILE A 10 -1.99 -2.80 2.78
N ALA A 11 -1.50 -3.62 1.86
CA ALA A 11 -0.95 -4.94 2.17
C ALA A 11 0.57 -4.92 2.06
N ALA A 12 1.22 -5.85 2.75
CA ALA A 12 2.65 -6.08 2.67
C ALA A 12 2.97 -7.59 2.62
N ASN A 13 4.20 -7.93 2.21
CA ASN A 13 4.65 -9.31 2.21
C ASN A 13 5.19 -9.67 3.61
N GLY A 14 4.85 -10.85 4.13
CA GLY A 14 5.29 -11.31 5.45
C GLY A 14 5.08 -10.27 6.56
N GLU A 15 6.14 -9.97 7.32
CA GLU A 15 6.11 -9.05 8.47
C GLU A 15 6.35 -7.57 8.11
N GLU A 16 6.47 -7.22 6.82
CA GLU A 16 6.72 -5.85 6.37
C GLU A 16 5.63 -4.86 6.82
N HIS A 17 4.42 -5.35 7.11
CA HIS A 17 3.31 -4.55 7.63
C HIS A 17 3.68 -3.86 8.97
N LEU A 18 4.54 -4.47 9.79
CA LEU A 18 5.06 -3.87 11.03
C LEU A 18 5.92 -2.63 10.75
N SER A 19 6.70 -2.66 9.67
CA SER A 19 7.52 -1.51 9.25
C SER A 19 6.66 -0.36 8.76
N ILE A 20 5.57 -0.65 8.03
CA ILE A 20 4.58 0.36 7.61
C ILE A 20 3.90 0.98 8.83
N GLN A 21 3.46 0.17 9.79
CA GLN A 21 2.86 0.66 11.05
C GLN A 21 3.83 1.53 11.84
N LYS A 22 5.12 1.14 11.93
CA LYS A 22 6.16 1.94 12.59
C LYS A 22 6.38 3.28 11.90
N LEU A 23 6.44 3.30 10.56
CA LEU A 23 6.56 4.53 9.78
C LEU A 23 5.36 5.46 10.04
N PHE A 24 4.15 4.93 9.96
CA PHE A 24 2.93 5.71 10.12
C PHE A 24 2.81 6.27 11.55
N SER A 25 3.09 5.45 12.56
CA SER A 25 3.09 5.88 13.97
C SER A 25 4.16 6.93 14.23
N ALA A 26 5.35 6.78 13.64
CA ALA A 26 6.45 7.71 13.79
C ALA A 26 6.16 9.08 13.15
N PHE A 27 5.53 9.09 11.99
CA PHE A 27 5.11 10.33 11.33
C PHE A 27 3.88 10.95 12.02
N GLY A 28 3.03 10.14 12.64
CA GLY A 28 1.77 10.57 13.24
C GLY A 28 0.58 10.49 12.29
N VAL A 29 0.54 9.48 11.42
CA VAL A 29 -0.61 9.23 10.54
C VAL A 29 -1.79 8.73 11.39
N VAL A 30 -2.87 9.52 11.40
CA VAL A 30 -4.11 9.25 12.16
C VAL A 30 -5.36 9.32 11.28
N ASN A 31 -5.24 9.90 10.09
CA ASN A 31 -6.32 10.09 9.14
C ASN A 31 -5.75 10.31 7.74
N HIS A 32 -6.66 10.41 6.76
CA HIS A 32 -6.33 10.67 5.38
C HIS A 32 -5.47 11.93 5.15
N ALA A 33 -5.73 13.04 5.84
CA ALA A 33 -4.94 14.27 5.68
C ALA A 33 -3.48 14.09 6.13
N SER A 34 -3.26 13.47 7.29
CA SER A 34 -1.91 13.16 7.81
C SER A 34 -1.17 12.14 6.95
N PHE A 35 -1.89 11.21 6.31
CA PHE A 35 -1.31 10.26 5.35
C PHE A 35 -0.86 10.95 4.06
N LEU A 36 -1.70 11.82 3.49
CA LEU A 36 -1.29 12.62 2.34
C LEU A 36 -0.08 13.49 2.66
N LEU A 37 -0.01 14.06 3.87
CA LEU A 37 1.16 14.81 4.30
C LEU A 37 2.42 13.93 4.32
N LEU A 38 2.34 12.72 4.89
CA LEU A 38 3.44 11.74 4.84
C LEU A 38 3.88 11.48 3.38
N LEU A 39 2.93 11.21 2.48
CA LEU A 39 3.23 10.96 1.07
C LEU A 39 3.94 12.14 0.41
N LYS A 40 3.54 13.39 0.70
CA LYS A 40 4.20 14.59 0.18
C LYS A 40 5.66 14.69 0.65
N TYR A 41 5.92 14.41 1.93
CA TYR A 41 7.27 14.38 2.46
C TYR A 41 8.09 13.26 1.81
N CYS A 42 7.58 12.02 1.79
CA CYS A 42 8.25 10.89 1.14
C CYS A 42 8.56 11.18 -0.33
N TYR A 43 7.58 11.68 -1.10
CA TYR A 43 7.77 12.04 -2.50
C TYR A 43 8.85 13.10 -2.66
N THR A 44 8.80 14.19 -1.91
CA THR A 44 9.79 15.28 -2.03
C THR A 44 11.20 14.80 -1.66
N LEU A 45 11.33 13.95 -0.64
CA LEU A 45 12.60 13.36 -0.22
C LEU A 45 13.17 12.36 -1.24
N LEU A 46 12.31 11.63 -1.95
CA LEU A 46 12.69 10.56 -2.87
C LEU A 46 12.85 11.04 -4.33
N ASN A 47 12.14 12.09 -4.74
CA ASN A 47 12.06 12.56 -6.13
C ASN A 47 13.19 13.53 -6.54
N THR A 48 14.10 13.87 -5.64
CA THR A 48 15.14 14.88 -5.88
C THR A 48 16.42 14.23 -6.42
N GLU A 49 16.53 14.09 -7.74
CA GLU A 49 17.66 13.40 -8.41
C GLU A 49 19.02 14.14 -8.33
N SER A 50 19.08 15.42 -7.93
CA SER A 50 20.35 16.17 -8.05
C SER A 50 20.63 17.27 -7.00
N GLY A 51 19.88 17.35 -5.90
CA GLY A 51 20.08 18.45 -4.93
C GLY A 51 19.43 18.23 -3.56
N ARG A 52 19.41 17.00 -3.05
CA ARG A 52 18.73 16.67 -1.78
C ARG A 52 19.33 17.42 -0.61
N LYS A 53 20.66 17.49 -0.59
CA LYS A 53 21.45 18.27 0.37
C LYS A 53 21.15 19.76 0.27
N ASP A 54 20.95 20.27 -0.94
CA ASP A 54 20.67 21.70 -1.14
C ASP A 54 19.25 22.07 -0.70
N THR A 55 18.30 21.16 -0.95
CA THR A 55 16.88 21.35 -0.62
C THR A 55 16.63 21.27 0.89
N PHE A 56 17.12 20.23 1.56
CA PHE A 56 16.83 19.97 2.98
C PHE A 56 18.01 20.26 3.91
N GLY A 57 19.17 20.64 3.38
CA GLY A 57 20.39 20.81 4.17
C GLY A 57 21.08 19.51 4.56
N ILE A 58 20.60 18.34 4.12
CA ILE A 58 21.17 17.03 4.46
C ILE A 58 21.26 16.13 3.22
N GLY A 59 22.41 15.48 3.05
CA GLY A 59 22.59 14.41 2.08
C GLY A 59 22.05 13.09 2.64
N PHE A 60 21.35 12.31 1.81
CA PHE A 60 20.95 10.96 2.15
C PHE A 60 22.01 10.01 1.61
N ASP A 61 22.63 9.21 2.48
CA ASP A 61 23.59 8.18 2.08
C ASP A 61 22.84 6.89 1.74
N TYR A 62 21.96 6.96 0.72
CA TYR A 62 21.23 5.81 0.21
C TYR A 62 21.34 5.73 -1.30
N THR A 63 22.07 4.73 -1.77
CA THR A 63 22.16 4.39 -3.19
C THR A 63 20.97 3.51 -3.56
N PHE A 64 20.00 4.07 -4.27
CA PHE A 64 18.89 3.28 -4.82
C PHE A 64 19.41 2.22 -5.78
N SER A 65 18.87 1.02 -5.65
CA SER A 65 18.97 0.00 -6.69
C SER A 65 18.31 0.49 -7.99
N ASP A 66 18.69 -0.09 -9.13
CA ASP A 66 18.09 0.29 -10.41
C ASP A 66 16.57 0.02 -10.45
N GLN A 67 16.12 -0.99 -9.71
CA GLN A 67 14.69 -1.26 -9.52
C GLN A 67 13.96 -0.14 -8.78
N GLU A 68 14.57 0.41 -7.73
CA GLU A 68 14.00 1.54 -6.99
C GLU A 68 14.02 2.81 -7.83
N LYS A 69 15.08 3.07 -8.60
CA LYS A 69 15.13 4.19 -9.54
C LYS A 69 13.99 4.12 -10.57
N LEU A 70 13.74 2.95 -11.15
CA LEU A 70 12.61 2.75 -12.08
C LEU A 70 11.26 3.02 -11.39
N THR A 71 11.12 2.59 -10.14
CA THR A 71 9.90 2.82 -9.36
C THR A 71 9.70 4.29 -9.04
N LEU A 72 10.76 5.00 -8.67
CA LEU A 72 10.75 6.45 -8.42
C LEU A 72 10.45 7.23 -9.70
N SER A 73 11.05 6.84 -10.82
CA SER A 73 10.76 7.42 -12.13
C SER A 73 9.28 7.22 -12.51
N PHE A 74 8.75 6.01 -12.38
CA PHE A 74 7.34 5.71 -12.60
C PHE A 74 6.43 6.54 -11.68
N ALA A 75 6.78 6.63 -10.39
CA ALA A 75 6.07 7.45 -9.41
C ALA A 75 6.16 8.94 -9.72
N ARG A 76 7.26 9.44 -10.31
CA ARG A 76 7.42 10.82 -10.77
C ARG A 76 6.50 11.12 -11.94
N THR A 77 6.47 10.24 -12.95
CA THR A 77 5.57 10.36 -14.11
C THR A 77 4.10 10.29 -13.69
N SER A 78 3.77 9.44 -12.71
CA SER A 78 2.42 9.34 -12.12
C SER A 78 2.12 10.45 -11.11
N GLY A 79 3.16 11.11 -10.60
CA GLY A 79 3.17 11.97 -9.42
C GLY A 79 2.83 13.43 -9.70
N MET A 80 2.52 13.79 -10.95
CA MET A 80 1.95 15.11 -11.30
C MET A 80 0.67 15.44 -10.51
N ILE A 81 0.10 14.45 -9.82
CA ILE A 81 -1.12 14.52 -9.02
C ILE A 81 -0.83 14.92 -7.55
N PHE A 82 0.37 14.69 -7.00
CA PHE A 82 0.66 15.00 -5.60
C PHE A 82 1.26 16.41 -5.44
N PRO A 83 0.68 17.28 -4.58
CA PRO A 83 1.24 18.60 -4.35
C PRO A 83 2.63 18.49 -3.71
N GLN A 84 3.63 19.14 -4.30
CA GLN A 84 4.96 19.24 -3.69
C GLN A 84 4.90 20.00 -2.36
N LEU A 85 5.92 19.82 -1.50
CA LEU A 85 6.07 20.66 -0.32
C LEU A 85 6.26 22.13 -0.75
N SER A 86 5.59 23.03 -0.04
CA SER A 86 5.82 24.47 -0.20
C SER A 86 7.22 24.87 0.27
N HIS A 87 7.71 26.02 -0.20
CA HIS A 87 9.01 26.55 0.23
C HIS A 87 9.11 26.70 1.75
N ALA A 88 8.04 27.18 2.40
CA ALA A 88 7.98 27.30 3.87
C ALA A 88 8.12 25.93 4.57
N GLN A 89 7.49 24.88 4.04
CA GLN A 89 7.59 23.52 4.58
C GLN A 89 9.00 22.94 4.39
N ILE A 90 9.67 23.27 3.29
CA ILE A 90 11.07 22.88 3.04
C ILE A 90 12.00 23.57 4.05
N ILE A 91 11.82 24.87 4.28
CA ILE A 91 12.60 25.61 5.30
C ILE A 91 12.38 25.00 6.69
N GLU A 92 11.12 24.75 7.08
CA GLU A 92 10.81 24.13 8.37
C GLU A 92 11.46 22.75 8.50
N ALA A 93 11.36 21.91 7.46
CA ALA A 93 12.00 20.60 7.45
C ALA A 93 13.52 20.70 7.63
N LYS A 94 14.17 21.63 6.94
CA LYS A 94 15.61 21.90 7.08
C LYS A 94 15.97 22.31 8.51
N THR A 95 15.22 23.23 9.11
CA THR A 95 15.42 23.65 10.51
C THR A 95 15.27 22.49 11.48
N LEU A 96 14.22 21.67 11.34
CA LEU A 96 13.94 20.54 12.24
C LEU A 96 15.03 19.47 12.22
N VAL A 97 15.67 19.25 11.08
CA VAL A 97 16.77 18.27 11.00
C VAL A 97 18.07 18.81 11.59
N GLN A 98 18.35 20.10 11.39
CA GLN A 98 19.58 20.74 11.89
C GLN A 98 19.52 21.07 13.39
N GLN A 99 18.33 21.21 13.97
CA GLN A 99 18.16 21.53 15.38
C GLN A 99 18.54 20.37 16.29
N ASP A 100 19.44 20.56 17.25
CA ASP A 100 19.81 19.52 18.21
C ASP A 100 18.79 19.34 19.35
N SER A 101 18.08 20.41 19.71
CA SER A 101 17.08 20.38 20.78
C SER A 101 15.76 19.73 20.32
N VAL A 102 15.12 19.02 21.25
CA VAL A 102 13.81 18.40 21.01
C VAL A 102 12.74 19.49 21.00
N SER A 103 11.96 19.57 19.92
CA SER A 103 10.82 20.51 19.86
C SER A 103 9.79 20.18 20.96
N PRO A 104 9.26 21.18 21.68
CA PRO A 104 8.17 20.97 22.63
C PRO A 104 6.84 20.62 21.94
N ASN A 105 6.72 20.95 20.65
CA ASN A 105 5.56 20.57 19.84
C ASN A 105 5.71 19.10 19.37
N MET A 106 4.74 18.26 19.72
CA MET A 106 4.79 16.83 19.43
C MET A 106 4.73 16.51 17.93
N GLU A 107 4.00 17.27 17.13
CA GLU A 107 3.97 17.08 15.66
C GLU A 107 5.33 17.40 15.05
N LYS A 108 5.93 18.52 15.46
CA LYS A 108 7.28 18.91 15.01
C LYS A 108 8.33 17.90 15.46
N ARG A 109 8.20 17.34 16.67
CA ARG A 109 9.10 16.29 17.16
C ARG A 109 8.94 14.97 16.37
N ARG A 110 7.72 14.58 15.98
CA ARG A 110 7.50 13.42 15.08
C ARG A 110 8.12 13.65 13.70
N LEU A 111 7.86 14.80 13.11
CA LEU A 111 8.43 15.19 11.82
C LEU A 111 9.97 15.24 11.87
N ALA A 112 10.54 15.87 12.90
CA ALA A 112 11.99 15.91 13.10
C ALA A 112 12.60 14.51 13.23
N TRP A 113 11.97 13.62 14.01
CA TRP A 113 12.41 12.22 14.10
C TRP A 113 12.37 11.52 12.75
N PHE A 114 11.26 11.64 12.01
CA PHE A 114 11.09 11.03 10.69
C PHE A 114 12.17 11.52 9.72
N LEU A 115 12.38 12.84 9.62
CA LEU A 115 13.35 13.43 8.73
C LEU A 115 14.79 13.06 9.11
N LYS A 116 15.15 13.11 10.40
CA LYS A 116 16.48 12.69 10.89
C LYS A 116 16.74 11.21 10.68
N LYS A 117 15.71 10.37 10.87
CA LYS A 117 15.78 8.92 10.64
C LYS A 117 16.01 8.62 9.15
N PHE A 118 15.31 9.33 8.27
CA PHE A 118 15.51 9.22 6.82
C PHE A 118 16.92 9.70 6.41
N ALA A 119 17.42 10.76 7.06
CA ALA A 119 18.72 11.36 6.79
C ALA A 119 19.93 10.64 7.42
N GLY A 120 19.73 9.58 8.21
CA GLY A 120 20.82 8.89 8.90
C GLY A 120 21.54 9.73 9.97
N VAL A 121 20.98 10.87 10.36
CA VAL A 121 21.58 11.79 11.36
C VAL A 121 21.33 11.26 12.78
N LYS A 122 22.19 11.65 13.74
CA LYS A 122 22.12 11.25 15.16
C LYS A 122 20.68 11.33 15.68
N LYS A 123 20.13 10.17 16.05
CA LYS A 123 18.73 10.03 16.44
C LYS A 123 18.49 10.79 17.73
N THR A 124 17.59 11.76 17.71
CA THR A 124 16.97 12.26 18.94
C THR A 124 16.16 11.11 19.56
N PRO A 125 16.07 10.97 20.89
CA PRO A 125 15.20 9.98 21.53
C PRO A 125 13.81 10.10 20.91
N GLY A 126 13.35 9.01 20.30
CA GLY A 126 12.10 9.01 19.56
C GLY A 126 10.96 9.54 20.41
N PRO A 127 9.87 10.02 19.79
CA PRO A 127 8.58 10.01 20.48
C PRO A 127 8.42 8.63 21.15
N ASN A 128 7.78 8.52 22.31
CA ASN A 128 7.32 7.20 22.77
C ASN A 128 6.37 6.66 21.69
N LEU A 129 6.93 5.90 20.74
CA LEU A 129 6.26 5.31 19.57
C LEU A 129 5.19 4.29 19.98
N HIS A 130 5.06 4.04 21.29
CA HIS A 130 4.05 3.21 21.92
C HIS A 130 2.67 3.87 22.00
N THR A 131 2.50 5.14 21.59
CA THR A 131 1.16 5.65 21.31
C THR A 131 0.66 4.95 20.04
N ARG A 132 0.04 3.78 20.24
CA ARG A 132 -0.74 3.03 19.25
C ARG A 132 -1.78 3.97 18.65
N LEU A 133 -1.42 4.68 17.59
CA LEU A 133 -2.39 5.39 16.80
C LEU A 133 -3.15 4.33 15.99
N PRO A 134 -4.48 4.38 15.95
CA PRO A 134 -5.30 3.25 15.54
C PRO A 134 -5.37 3.21 14.01
N LEU A 135 -4.26 2.94 13.34
CA LEU A 135 -4.36 2.31 12.05
C LEU A 135 -4.88 0.92 12.34
N GLN A 136 -6.19 0.78 12.15
CA GLN A 136 -6.86 -0.46 12.45
C GLN A 136 -6.20 -1.53 11.59
N GLY A 137 -5.49 -2.46 12.24
CA GLY A 137 -5.06 -3.68 11.57
C GLY A 137 -6.32 -4.32 11.02
N TRP A 138 -6.43 -4.49 9.71
CA TRP A 138 -7.55 -5.21 9.14
C TRP A 138 -7.20 -6.70 9.19
N GLY A 139 -8.01 -7.44 9.95
CA GLY A 139 -7.99 -8.89 10.00
C GLY A 139 -9.27 -9.43 9.40
N GLU A 140 -9.21 -10.66 8.89
CA GLU A 140 -10.29 -11.30 8.13
C GLU A 140 -11.61 -11.45 8.90
N SER A 141 -11.56 -11.40 10.23
CA SER A 141 -12.71 -11.41 11.13
C SER A 141 -13.40 -10.05 11.31
N LYS A 142 -12.84 -8.98 10.75
CA LYS A 142 -13.42 -7.63 10.86
C LYS A 142 -14.41 -7.36 9.74
N SER A 143 -15.50 -6.68 10.08
CA SER A 143 -16.45 -6.14 9.10
C SER A 143 -15.73 -5.21 8.11
N TYR A 144 -16.17 -5.23 6.85
CA TYR A 144 -15.66 -4.29 5.85
C TYR A 144 -15.99 -2.85 6.30
N PRO A 145 -15.06 -1.89 6.15
CA PRO A 145 -15.27 -0.52 6.58
C PRO A 145 -16.44 0.17 5.89
N SER A 146 -17.20 0.94 6.67
CA SER A 146 -18.41 1.64 6.20
C SER A 146 -18.20 3.13 5.96
N LYS A 147 -17.00 3.67 6.25
CA LYS A 147 -16.69 5.10 6.14
C LYS A 147 -15.64 5.37 5.06
N ALA A 148 -15.90 6.37 4.21
CA ALA A 148 -14.90 6.86 3.26
C ALA A 148 -13.70 7.50 3.98
N ASN A 149 -12.53 7.53 3.30
CA ASN A 149 -11.27 8.10 3.79
C ASN A 149 -10.59 7.35 4.96
N GLU A 150 -10.98 6.10 5.23
CA GLU A 150 -10.27 5.26 6.18
C GLU A 150 -9.05 4.59 5.54
N ILE A 151 -8.01 4.36 6.36
CA ILE A 151 -6.76 3.71 5.94
C ILE A 151 -6.57 2.46 6.78
N PHE A 152 -6.44 1.32 6.10
CA PHE A 152 -6.25 0.02 6.72
C PHE A 152 -4.92 -0.59 6.32
N ILE A 153 -4.21 -1.14 7.30
CA ILE A 153 -3.03 -1.97 7.05
C ILE A 153 -3.45 -3.42 7.30
N ILE A 154 -3.33 -4.27 6.28
CA ILE A 154 -3.67 -5.69 6.38
C ILE A 154 -2.58 -6.38 7.19
N THR A 155 -2.97 -7.01 8.30
CA THR A 155 -2.05 -7.69 9.24
C THR A 155 -1.99 -9.19 8.96
N ASP A 156 -1.82 -9.56 7.68
CA ASP A 156 -1.69 -10.95 7.25
C ASP A 156 -0.22 -11.30 7.00
N VAL A 157 0.29 -12.26 7.78
CA VAL A 157 1.68 -12.77 7.71
C VAL A 157 1.83 -13.98 6.80
N SER A 158 0.77 -14.41 6.12
CA SER A 158 0.79 -15.54 5.20
C SER A 158 1.79 -15.32 4.05
N LYS A 159 2.16 -16.45 3.41
CA LYS A 159 3.01 -16.50 2.20
C LYS A 159 2.29 -16.01 0.93
N VAL A 160 1.07 -15.52 1.05
CA VAL A 160 0.34 -14.87 -0.04
C VAL A 160 1.00 -13.53 -0.35
N HIS A 161 1.13 -13.19 -1.63
CA HIS A 161 1.70 -11.90 -2.01
C HIS A 161 0.73 -10.75 -1.71
N ALA A 162 1.28 -9.58 -1.40
CA ALA A 162 0.55 -8.40 -0.97
C ALA A 162 -0.62 -8.03 -1.89
N GLU A 163 -0.42 -8.08 -3.21
CA GLU A 163 -1.47 -7.80 -4.18
C GLU A 163 -2.67 -8.74 -4.03
N LEU A 164 -2.44 -10.04 -3.80
CA LEU A 164 -3.50 -11.02 -3.70
C LEU A 164 -4.23 -10.91 -2.36
N LYS A 165 -3.53 -10.46 -1.30
CA LYS A 165 -4.17 -10.09 -0.01
C LYS A 165 -5.19 -8.97 -0.19
N LEU A 166 -4.86 -7.92 -0.96
CA LEU A 166 -5.79 -6.83 -1.25
C LEU A 166 -7.04 -7.33 -2.00
N LEU A 167 -6.85 -8.20 -2.99
CA LEU A 167 -7.96 -8.77 -3.76
C LEU A 167 -8.84 -9.70 -2.92
N LYS A 168 -8.26 -10.42 -1.96
CA LYS A 168 -9.03 -11.16 -0.96
C LYS A 168 -9.93 -10.23 -0.14
N VAL A 169 -9.41 -9.09 0.33
CA VAL A 169 -10.23 -8.11 1.08
C VAL A 169 -11.37 -7.56 0.23
N LEU A 170 -11.10 -7.21 -1.03
CA LEU A 170 -12.12 -6.76 -1.98
C LEU A 170 -13.22 -7.82 -2.14
N THR A 171 -12.83 -9.07 -2.35
CA THR A 171 -13.75 -10.22 -2.51
C THR A 171 -14.65 -10.38 -1.28
N VAL A 172 -14.05 -10.32 -0.09
CA VAL A 172 -14.79 -10.36 1.18
C VAL A 172 -15.84 -9.26 1.26
N GLY A 173 -15.53 -8.03 0.84
CA GLY A 173 -16.49 -6.93 0.82
C GLY A 173 -17.75 -7.22 -0.02
N TYR A 174 -17.58 -7.81 -1.21
CA TYR A 174 -18.70 -8.18 -2.08
C TYR A 174 -19.49 -9.39 -1.59
N MET A 175 -18.79 -10.44 -1.12
CA MET A 175 -19.45 -11.66 -0.64
C MET A 175 -20.28 -11.43 0.63
N THR A 176 -19.85 -10.50 1.47
CA THR A 176 -20.58 -10.12 2.70
C THR A 176 -21.67 -9.07 2.46
N GLY A 177 -21.84 -8.60 1.22
CA GLY A 177 -22.79 -7.54 0.87
C GLY A 177 -22.42 -6.16 1.42
N ALA A 178 -21.21 -5.99 1.98
CA ALA A 178 -20.74 -4.70 2.48
C ALA A 178 -20.39 -3.72 1.34
N LEU A 179 -20.05 -4.26 0.17
CA LEU A 179 -19.91 -3.50 -1.08
C LEU A 179 -21.12 -3.76 -1.98
N SER A 180 -21.70 -2.69 -2.52
CA SER A 180 -22.83 -2.79 -3.44
C SER A 180 -22.40 -3.35 -4.80
N ARG A 181 -23.24 -4.18 -5.43
CA ARG A 181 -23.08 -4.63 -6.83
C ARG A 181 -23.42 -3.50 -7.81
N THR A 182 -22.59 -2.46 -7.84
CA THR A 182 -22.65 -1.38 -8.84
C THR A 182 -21.36 -1.41 -9.65
N THR A 183 -21.40 -0.85 -10.87
CA THR A 183 -20.21 -0.77 -11.73
C THR A 183 -19.13 0.09 -11.05
N GLN A 184 -18.24 -0.55 -10.31
CA GLN A 184 -17.17 0.11 -9.58
C GLN A 184 -15.81 -0.23 -10.18
N ARG A 185 -14.90 0.75 -10.14
CA ARG A 185 -13.52 0.63 -10.63
C ARG A 185 -12.59 0.66 -9.44
N TYR A 186 -11.79 -0.38 -9.28
CA TYR A 186 -10.76 -0.46 -8.26
C TYR A 186 -9.39 -0.42 -8.91
N THR A 187 -8.47 0.36 -8.36
CA THR A 187 -7.07 0.38 -8.81
C THR A 187 -6.20 -0.41 -7.85
N LEU A 188 -5.45 -1.37 -8.38
CA LEU A 188 -4.44 -2.11 -7.63
C LEU A 188 -3.05 -1.60 -8.03
N GLY A 189 -2.22 -1.29 -7.05
CA GLY A 189 -0.85 -0.82 -7.25
C GLY A 189 0.09 -1.28 -6.13
N GLY A 190 1.39 -1.27 -6.41
CA GLY A 190 2.44 -1.67 -5.47
C GLY A 190 3.81 -1.14 -5.90
N LEU A 191 4.89 -1.51 -5.21
CA LEU A 191 6.25 -1.08 -5.55
C LEU A 191 6.75 -1.70 -6.88
N LYS A 192 6.41 -2.97 -7.10
CA LYS A 192 6.82 -3.76 -8.27
C LYS A 192 5.60 -4.06 -9.13
N ARG A 193 5.82 -4.39 -10.40
CA ARG A 193 4.79 -5.08 -11.18
C ARG A 193 4.57 -6.46 -10.57
N THR A 194 3.34 -6.97 -10.60
CA THR A 194 3.01 -8.30 -10.09
C THR A 194 3.92 -9.36 -10.71
N CYS A 195 4.27 -10.40 -9.94
CA CYS A 195 5.04 -11.51 -10.49
C CYS A 195 4.20 -12.28 -11.53
N LEU A 196 4.84 -13.10 -12.36
CA LEU A 196 4.16 -13.84 -13.44
C LEU A 196 2.98 -14.69 -12.92
N PHE A 197 3.14 -15.34 -11.78
CA PHE A 197 2.10 -16.20 -11.20
C PHE A 197 0.94 -15.39 -10.60
N CYS A 198 1.23 -14.28 -9.92
CA CYS A 198 0.21 -13.36 -9.43
C CYS A 198 -0.54 -12.69 -10.59
N GLU A 199 0.16 -12.30 -11.64
CA GLU A 199 -0.42 -11.75 -12.88
C GLU A 199 -1.42 -12.74 -13.50
N ALA A 200 -1.03 -14.01 -13.67
CA ALA A 200 -1.93 -15.06 -14.18
C ALA A 200 -3.18 -15.23 -13.30
N TRP A 201 -3.01 -15.34 -11.98
CA TRP A 201 -4.14 -15.45 -11.06
C TRP A 201 -5.06 -14.23 -11.12
N ILE A 202 -4.48 -13.02 -11.19
CA ILE A 202 -5.22 -11.76 -11.27
C ILE A 202 -6.06 -11.70 -12.55
N ASP A 203 -5.54 -12.18 -13.68
CA ASP A 203 -6.30 -12.18 -14.94
C ASP A 203 -7.55 -13.04 -14.87
N PHE A 204 -7.46 -14.20 -14.22
CA PHE A 204 -8.60 -15.08 -13.95
C PHE A 204 -9.58 -14.45 -12.95
N TYR A 205 -9.06 -13.94 -11.83
CA TYR A 205 -9.84 -13.22 -10.82
C TYR A 205 -10.64 -12.04 -11.40
N LYS A 206 -10.01 -11.24 -12.27
CA LYS A 206 -10.64 -10.08 -12.93
C LYS A 206 -11.86 -10.46 -13.74
N ARG A 207 -11.80 -11.57 -14.48
CA ARG A 207 -12.93 -12.06 -15.27
C ARG A 207 -14.08 -12.48 -14.37
N TRP A 208 -13.79 -13.23 -13.32
CA TRP A 208 -14.80 -13.67 -12.35
C TRP A 208 -15.46 -12.51 -11.61
N MET A 209 -14.68 -11.55 -11.11
CA MET A 209 -15.23 -10.36 -10.44
C MET A 209 -16.09 -9.50 -11.35
N LEU A 210 -15.71 -9.36 -12.63
CA LEU A 210 -16.51 -8.65 -13.62
C LEU A 210 -17.84 -9.37 -13.87
N MET A 211 -17.81 -10.69 -14.07
CA MET A 211 -19.02 -11.46 -14.39
C MET A 211 -19.98 -11.60 -13.20
N LYS A 212 -19.45 -11.83 -11.99
CA LYS A 212 -20.25 -12.12 -10.80
C LYS A 212 -20.74 -10.85 -10.09
N TYR A 213 -19.93 -9.78 -10.10
CA TYR A 213 -20.16 -8.59 -9.29
C TYR A 213 -20.14 -7.27 -10.10
N ASP A 214 -19.91 -7.30 -11.41
CA ASP A 214 -19.70 -6.12 -12.28
C ASP A 214 -18.57 -5.20 -11.80
N VAL A 215 -17.51 -5.81 -11.25
CA VAL A 215 -16.35 -5.09 -10.71
C VAL A 215 -15.22 -5.06 -11.72
N ARG A 216 -14.68 -3.86 -11.97
CA ARG A 216 -13.55 -3.65 -12.88
C ARG A 216 -12.27 -3.33 -12.11
N LEU A 217 -11.33 -4.27 -12.11
CA LEU A 217 -9.99 -4.05 -11.56
C LEU A 217 -9.06 -3.44 -12.61
N GLN A 218 -8.41 -2.35 -12.27
CA GLN A 218 -7.40 -1.67 -13.08
C GLN A 218 -6.01 -1.88 -12.49
N LEU A 219 -5.09 -2.30 -13.35
CA LEU A 219 -3.65 -2.31 -13.06
C LEU A 219 -3.02 -1.08 -13.73
N PRO A 220 -1.84 -0.61 -13.28
CA PRO A 220 -1.17 0.53 -13.90
C PRO A 220 -0.89 0.26 -15.38
N VAL A 221 -1.28 1.21 -16.24
CA VAL A 221 -1.05 1.15 -17.69
C VAL A 221 0.41 1.48 -17.98
N ASN A 222 1.02 0.80 -18.95
CA ASN A 222 2.44 0.97 -19.30
C ASN A 222 3.39 0.81 -18.10
N ASP A 223 3.12 -0.19 -17.25
CA ASP A 223 3.94 -0.46 -16.07
C ASP A 223 5.35 -0.96 -16.47
N THR A 224 6.31 -0.02 -16.41
CA THR A 224 7.74 -0.25 -16.72
C THR A 224 8.54 -0.75 -15.53
N ARG A 225 7.91 -0.94 -14.36
CA ARG A 225 8.60 -1.40 -13.16
C ARG A 225 8.99 -2.87 -13.31
N VAL A 226 10.07 -3.25 -12.63
CA VAL A 226 10.58 -4.63 -12.62
C VAL A 226 9.50 -5.57 -12.04
N LYS A 227 9.34 -6.76 -12.65
CA LYS A 227 8.43 -7.82 -12.15
C LYS A 227 8.87 -8.29 -10.77
N GLY A 228 7.90 -8.53 -9.89
CA GLY A 228 8.11 -9.31 -8.67
C GLY A 228 8.60 -10.73 -8.99
N GLN A 229 9.13 -11.40 -7.99
CA GLN A 229 9.64 -12.77 -8.09
C GLN A 229 8.93 -13.69 -7.09
N GLY A 230 9.05 -15.00 -7.30
CA GLY A 230 8.43 -16.02 -6.47
C GLY A 230 6.99 -16.34 -6.88
N ALA A 231 6.57 -17.57 -6.60
CA ALA A 231 5.20 -18.02 -6.82
C ALA A 231 4.26 -17.49 -5.73
N GLY A 232 4.67 -17.54 -4.46
CA GLY A 232 3.76 -17.31 -3.36
C GLY A 232 2.66 -18.38 -3.31
N HIS A 233 1.58 -18.09 -2.58
CA HIS A 233 0.39 -18.95 -2.53
C HIS A 233 -0.83 -18.15 -2.98
N ARG A 234 -1.84 -18.87 -3.48
CA ARG A 234 -3.17 -18.31 -3.71
C ARG A 234 -3.78 -17.87 -2.37
N PRO A 235 -4.65 -16.86 -2.34
CA PRO A 235 -5.37 -16.54 -1.12
C PRO A 235 -6.29 -17.70 -0.73
N VAL A 236 -6.64 -17.78 0.55
CA VAL A 236 -7.66 -18.72 1.06
C VAL A 236 -8.88 -17.91 1.47
N LEU A 237 -10.08 -18.33 1.11
CA LEU A 237 -11.31 -17.84 1.77
C LEU A 237 -11.82 -18.92 2.74
N PRO A 238 -12.41 -18.53 3.89
CA PRO A 238 -13.04 -19.50 4.77
C PRO A 238 -14.10 -20.33 4.03
N ALA A 239 -14.15 -21.64 4.29
CA ALA A 239 -14.99 -22.58 3.55
C ALA A 239 -16.47 -22.19 3.60
N GLU A 240 -16.94 -21.68 4.74
CA GLU A 240 -18.29 -21.18 4.94
C GLU A 240 -18.67 -20.04 3.97
N ARG A 241 -17.69 -19.28 3.47
CA ARG A 241 -17.92 -18.22 2.48
C ARG A 241 -17.98 -18.75 1.06
N LEU A 242 -17.36 -19.89 0.78
CA LEU A 242 -17.37 -20.52 -0.54
C LEU A 242 -18.56 -21.47 -0.73
N VAL A 243 -19.38 -21.70 0.31
CA VAL A 243 -20.60 -22.51 0.21
C VAL A 243 -21.53 -21.90 -0.84
N GLY A 244 -21.86 -22.69 -1.87
CA GLY A 244 -22.71 -22.25 -2.98
C GLY A 244 -22.01 -21.41 -4.04
N GLU A 245 -20.70 -21.20 -3.94
CA GLU A 245 -19.89 -20.64 -5.02
C GLU A 245 -19.43 -21.73 -5.99
N SER A 246 -19.16 -21.33 -7.23
CA SER A 246 -18.71 -22.24 -8.28
C SER A 246 -17.38 -22.91 -7.95
N ARG A 247 -17.12 -24.06 -8.58
CA ARG A 247 -15.81 -24.73 -8.50
C ARG A 247 -14.66 -23.79 -8.86
N TYR A 248 -14.92 -22.88 -9.80
CA TYR A 248 -13.99 -21.84 -10.21
C TYR A 248 -13.55 -20.94 -9.05
N ALA A 249 -14.50 -20.41 -8.27
CA ALA A 249 -14.19 -19.57 -7.11
C ALA A 249 -13.44 -20.37 -6.03
N ASN A 250 -13.83 -21.63 -5.80
CA ASN A 250 -13.12 -22.51 -4.88
C ASN A 250 -11.65 -22.71 -5.30
N THR A 251 -11.37 -22.93 -6.58
CA THR A 251 -10.01 -23.09 -7.11
C THR A 251 -9.19 -21.80 -7.05
N LEU A 252 -9.82 -20.63 -7.26
CA LEU A 252 -9.14 -19.34 -7.08
C LEU A 252 -8.65 -19.13 -5.63
N PHE A 253 -9.42 -19.60 -4.64
CA PHE A 253 -9.19 -19.33 -3.22
C PHE A 253 -8.80 -20.55 -2.39
N ASN A 254 -8.02 -21.48 -2.97
CA ASN A 254 -7.69 -22.77 -2.37
C ASN A 254 -6.38 -22.81 -1.54
N GLY A 255 -5.61 -21.73 -1.50
CA GLY A 255 -4.35 -21.68 -0.74
C GLY A 255 -3.18 -22.44 -1.34
N GLU A 256 -3.34 -23.06 -2.51
CA GLU A 256 -2.26 -23.80 -3.17
C GLU A 256 -1.14 -22.86 -3.64
N LEU A 257 0.00 -23.43 -4.01
CA LEU A 257 1.09 -22.69 -4.64
C LEU A 257 0.55 -21.98 -5.88
N ASN A 258 0.86 -20.69 -5.98
CA ASN A 258 0.43 -19.94 -7.13
C ASN A 258 1.21 -20.41 -8.37
N ASN A 259 0.53 -20.52 -9.51
CA ASN A 259 1.07 -21.12 -10.72
C ASN A 259 0.49 -20.37 -11.94
N PRO A 260 0.80 -20.78 -13.18
CA PRO A 260 0.20 -20.17 -14.38
C PRO A 260 -1.33 -20.33 -14.50
N CYS A 261 -2.01 -20.92 -13.51
CA CYS A 261 -3.46 -21.05 -13.42
C CYS A 261 -4.10 -21.85 -14.56
N LEU A 262 -3.38 -22.87 -15.06
CA LEU A 262 -3.88 -23.77 -16.11
C LEU A 262 -5.08 -24.61 -15.63
N ASP A 263 -5.12 -24.91 -14.34
CA ASP A 263 -6.24 -25.57 -13.67
C ASP A 263 -7.54 -24.75 -13.70
N LEU A 264 -7.46 -23.42 -13.86
CA LEU A 264 -8.63 -22.55 -14.01
C LEU A 264 -9.07 -22.40 -15.47
N SER A 265 -8.28 -22.91 -16.43
CA SER A 265 -8.58 -22.78 -17.85
C SER A 265 -9.72 -23.72 -18.26
N GLY A 266 -10.79 -23.16 -18.82
CA GLY A 266 -11.96 -23.95 -19.28
C GLY A 266 -12.97 -24.29 -18.18
N MET A 267 -12.75 -23.84 -16.94
CA MET A 267 -13.77 -23.89 -15.90
C MET A 267 -14.83 -22.81 -16.14
N ASP A 268 -16.10 -23.14 -15.89
CA ASP A 268 -17.20 -22.17 -15.97
C ASP A 268 -17.17 -21.22 -14.76
N PHE A 269 -17.40 -19.93 -15.03
CA PHE A 269 -17.49 -18.88 -14.02
C PHE A 269 -18.87 -18.82 -13.36
N SER A 270 -19.90 -19.36 -14.02
CA SER A 270 -21.29 -19.44 -13.56
C SER A 270 -21.42 -20.32 -12.32
N ASN A 271 -22.41 -20.01 -11.48
CA ASN A 271 -22.95 -20.99 -10.53
C ASN A 271 -23.95 -21.89 -11.25
#